data_AF-A0A401J653-F1
#
_entry.id   AF-A0A401J653-F1
#
_cell.length_a   1.000
_cell.length_b   1.000
_cell.length_c   1.000
_cell.angle_alpha   90.00
_cell.angle_beta   90.00
_cell.angle_gamma   90.00
#
_symmetry.space_group_name_H-M   'P 1'
#
loop_
_entity.id
_entity.type
_entity.pdbx_description
1 polymer ?
#
loop_
_entity_poly.entity_id
_entity_poly.type
_entity_poly.pdbx_seq_one_letter_code
_entity_poly.pdbx_strand_id
1 'polypeptide(L)'
;MHATPPAPPPAATAEGSDTMRRLSRLPALLVGLASLFVASPALALESSFHTYDGFAETVDAFHLVSMIFVDPRYETLVLIVAVVGLAFGAVLAMIRGTSMGLVAFGLQMLVGIGLFVGLVATTGTVHVYDRVRNAYQPVGDVPNLIVLVAGVTNMMERALAETIDDNTLDPHAKLEFGASGHAFDLFLNAVSPRGPMTDAFLDATIKDYVRQCYPVARVSPAYGVDDDQLFRTSPDLPASFAAMAGPSTFSTVFTASDKGGTTVSCNEAWEHIADRLSDPALFEDYSAHVCQRTGYDVAKADQLARCRSNLAEMGDMMLGTPLTAQAFLTDVLLGTSVGDVLFEDSPATDLPPPSGPIGLLVH
;
A
#
# COMPACT_ATOMS: atom_id res chain seq x y z
N MET A 1 -83.18 58.20 -51.86
CA MET A 1 -83.08 58.71 -50.49
C MET A 1 -83.15 57.54 -49.53
N HIS A 2 -82.23 57.51 -48.58
CA HIS A 2 -81.99 56.46 -47.58
C HIS A 2 -83.23 56.02 -46.79
N ALA A 3 -83.32 54.72 -46.51
CA ALA A 3 -83.89 54.21 -45.26
C ALA A 3 -83.36 52.78 -44.98
N THR A 4 -82.55 52.71 -43.92
CA THR A 4 -82.15 51.59 -43.06
C THR A 4 -82.96 50.29 -43.09
N PRO A 5 -82.31 49.10 -43.11
CA PRO A 5 -82.91 47.85 -42.65
C PRO A 5 -82.91 47.72 -41.11
N PRO A 6 -83.81 46.91 -40.52
CA PRO A 6 -84.04 46.81 -39.07
C PRO A 6 -83.03 45.92 -38.31
N ALA A 7 -83.04 46.10 -36.99
CA ALA A 7 -82.14 45.57 -35.94
C ALA A 7 -82.04 44.02 -35.82
N PRO A 8 -80.97 43.48 -35.18
CA PRO A 8 -80.75 42.04 -35.02
C PRO A 8 -81.48 41.42 -33.80
N PRO A 9 -81.76 40.10 -33.79
CA PRO A 9 -82.16 39.33 -32.61
C PRO A 9 -80.94 38.92 -31.73
N PRO A 10 -81.17 38.52 -30.46
CA PRO A 10 -80.16 38.57 -29.39
C PRO A 10 -79.18 37.39 -29.36
N ALA A 11 -78.01 37.66 -28.78
CA ALA A 11 -76.96 36.67 -28.50
C ALA A 11 -77.43 35.64 -27.46
N ALA A 12 -77.35 34.35 -27.82
CA ALA A 12 -77.46 33.24 -26.88
C ALA A 12 -76.07 32.91 -26.28
N THR A 13 -76.10 32.64 -24.99
CA THR A 13 -74.99 32.42 -24.05
C THR A 13 -74.18 31.15 -24.34
N ALA A 14 -72.86 31.25 -24.29
CA ALA A 14 -71.93 30.13 -24.37
C ALA A 14 -71.49 29.70 -22.96
N GLU A 15 -72.20 28.75 -22.36
CA GLU A 15 -71.95 28.22 -21.01
C GLU A 15 -71.30 26.81 -21.04
N GLY A 16 -70.53 26.49 -22.08
CA GLY A 16 -70.06 25.12 -22.35
C GLY A 16 -68.55 24.90 -22.45
N SER A 17 -67.69 25.88 -22.16
CA SER A 17 -66.25 25.79 -22.51
C SER A 17 -65.27 25.54 -21.34
N ASP A 18 -65.69 25.63 -20.08
CA ASP A 18 -64.73 25.63 -18.95
C ASP A 18 -64.48 24.28 -18.29
N THR A 19 -65.39 23.31 -18.41
CA THR A 19 -65.22 21.96 -17.86
C THR A 19 -64.19 21.13 -18.63
N MET A 20 -64.01 21.38 -19.93
CA MET A 20 -63.12 20.57 -20.78
C MET A 20 -61.63 20.95 -20.67
N ARG A 21 -61.31 22.17 -20.19
CA ARG A 21 -59.91 22.61 -19.97
C ARG A 21 -59.31 22.13 -18.65
N ARG A 22 -60.13 21.75 -17.66
CA ARG A 22 -59.64 21.15 -16.40
C ARG A 22 -59.33 19.66 -16.54
N LEU A 23 -60.08 18.92 -17.37
CA LEU A 23 -59.83 17.49 -17.59
C LEU A 23 -58.57 17.20 -18.39
N SER A 24 -58.11 18.09 -19.28
CA SER A 24 -56.90 17.86 -20.08
C SER A 24 -55.58 18.11 -19.34
N ARG A 25 -55.62 18.77 -18.17
CA ARG A 25 -54.44 19.03 -17.34
C ARG A 25 -54.12 17.91 -16.34
N LEU A 26 -55.11 17.08 -15.99
CA LEU A 26 -54.94 15.91 -15.15
C LEU A 26 -53.99 14.85 -15.74
N PRO A 27 -54.07 14.45 -17.02
CA PRO A 27 -53.13 13.49 -17.59
C PRO A 27 -51.73 14.09 -17.74
N ALA A 28 -51.59 15.39 -18.03
CA ALA A 28 -50.29 16.06 -18.11
C ALA A 28 -49.61 16.16 -16.73
N LEU A 29 -50.38 16.39 -15.67
CA LEU A 29 -49.88 16.45 -14.30
C LEU A 29 -49.56 15.05 -13.75
N LEU A 30 -50.33 14.02 -14.13
CA LEU A 30 -50.03 12.61 -13.82
C LEU A 30 -48.81 12.09 -14.59
N VAL A 31 -48.60 12.50 -15.84
CA VAL A 31 -47.40 12.16 -16.64
C VAL A 31 -46.17 12.89 -16.09
N GLY A 32 -46.29 14.14 -15.65
CA GLY A 32 -45.22 14.87 -14.95
C GLY A 32 -44.88 14.31 -13.56
N LEU A 33 -45.87 13.80 -12.83
CA LEU A 33 -45.66 13.07 -11.57
C LEU A 33 -45.01 11.70 -11.83
N ALA A 34 -45.42 10.99 -12.89
CA ALA A 34 -44.84 9.70 -13.27
C ALA A 34 -43.39 9.85 -13.78
N SER A 35 -43.02 10.97 -14.40
CA SER A 35 -41.63 11.26 -14.77
C SER A 35 -40.72 11.56 -13.57
N LEU A 36 -41.28 12.00 -12.44
CA LEU A 36 -40.55 12.11 -11.16
C LEU A 36 -40.34 10.74 -10.47
N PHE A 37 -41.05 9.70 -10.93
CA PHE A 37 -40.90 8.31 -10.49
C PHE A 37 -40.11 7.44 -11.48
N VAL A 38 -39.46 8.03 -12.49
CA VAL A 38 -38.38 7.33 -13.19
C VAL A 38 -37.22 7.24 -12.20
N ALA A 39 -37.26 6.19 -11.38
CA ALA A 39 -36.15 5.76 -10.57
C ALA A 39 -34.96 5.58 -11.52
N SER A 40 -34.07 6.58 -11.54
CA SER A 40 -32.71 6.35 -12.02
C SER A 40 -32.17 5.15 -11.24
N PRO A 41 -31.44 4.22 -11.88
CA PRO A 41 -30.78 3.16 -11.14
C PRO A 41 -30.02 3.82 -9.99
N ALA A 42 -30.16 3.27 -8.79
CA ALA A 42 -29.49 3.73 -7.60
C ALA A 42 -28.04 4.12 -7.98
N LEU A 43 -27.64 5.34 -7.64
CA LEU A 43 -26.26 5.79 -7.76
C LEU A 43 -25.42 4.94 -6.81
N ALA A 44 -25.11 3.71 -7.18
CA ALA A 44 -23.99 2.98 -6.63
C ALA A 44 -22.77 3.78 -7.09
N LEU A 45 -22.32 4.67 -6.21
CA LEU A 45 -21.14 5.45 -6.50
C LEU A 45 -19.97 4.47 -6.46
N GLU A 46 -19.22 4.42 -7.55
CA GLU A 46 -17.99 3.64 -7.64
C GLU A 46 -16.82 4.61 -7.61
N SER A 47 -15.84 4.39 -6.72
CA SER A 47 -14.59 5.14 -6.73
C SER A 47 -13.39 4.22 -6.61
N SER A 48 -12.28 4.62 -7.23
CA SER A 48 -10.98 3.95 -7.10
C SER A 48 -10.16 4.62 -6.01
N PHE A 49 -9.63 3.85 -5.07
CA PHE A 49 -8.75 4.30 -4.01
C PHE A 49 -7.38 3.64 -4.14
N HIS A 50 -6.33 4.43 -4.37
CA HIS A 50 -4.97 3.96 -4.52
C HIS A 50 -4.19 4.16 -3.22
N THR A 51 -3.64 3.09 -2.69
CA THR A 51 -2.76 3.12 -1.51
C THR A 51 -1.33 2.75 -1.89
N TYR A 52 -0.40 3.20 -1.06
CA TYR A 52 1.03 2.92 -1.18
C TYR A 52 1.45 2.24 0.12
N ASP A 53 1.43 0.90 0.12
CA ASP A 53 1.78 0.08 1.27
C ASP A 53 0.91 0.30 2.52
N GLY A 54 -0.41 0.12 2.35
CA GLY A 54 -1.38 0.16 3.44
C GLY A 54 -2.65 -0.59 3.08
N PHE A 55 -2.54 -1.61 2.22
CA PHE A 55 -3.67 -2.27 1.59
C PHE A 55 -4.60 -2.92 2.61
N ALA A 56 -4.06 -3.72 3.52
CA ALA A 56 -4.86 -4.42 4.53
C ALA A 56 -5.54 -3.41 5.46
N GLU A 57 -4.80 -2.40 5.92
CA GLU A 57 -5.29 -1.36 6.82
C GLU A 57 -6.40 -0.53 6.17
N THR A 58 -6.23 -0.18 4.89
CA THR A 58 -7.20 0.60 4.12
C THR A 58 -8.48 -0.21 3.86
N VAL A 59 -8.32 -1.47 3.44
CA VAL A 59 -9.43 -2.41 3.22
C VAL A 59 -10.20 -2.63 4.52
N ASP A 60 -9.49 -2.88 5.63
CA ASP A 60 -10.09 -3.07 6.95
C ASP A 60 -10.81 -1.81 7.44
N ALA A 61 -10.26 -0.62 7.19
CA ALA A 61 -10.92 0.64 7.52
C ALA A 61 -12.25 0.82 6.77
N PHE A 62 -12.28 0.53 5.46
CA PHE A 62 -13.52 0.59 4.68
C PHE A 62 -14.53 -0.50 5.10
N HIS A 63 -14.06 -1.70 5.44
CA HIS A 63 -14.91 -2.75 6.00
C HIS A 63 -15.51 -2.36 7.36
N LEU A 64 -14.72 -1.73 8.23
CA LEU A 64 -15.21 -1.26 9.52
C LEU A 64 -16.29 -0.19 9.33
N VAL A 65 -16.08 0.73 8.39
CA VAL A 65 -17.10 1.72 8.01
C VAL A 65 -18.36 1.02 7.51
N SER A 66 -18.27 0.08 6.57
CA SER A 66 -19.48 -0.60 6.07
C SER A 66 -20.23 -1.35 7.18
N MET A 67 -19.52 -2.01 8.10
CA MET A 67 -20.13 -2.66 9.26
C MET A 67 -20.85 -1.68 10.19
N ILE A 68 -20.33 -0.46 10.41
CA ILE A 68 -21.00 0.56 11.24
C ILE A 68 -22.32 0.99 10.62
N PHE A 69 -22.35 1.24 9.32
CA PHE A 69 -23.53 1.78 8.65
C PHE A 69 -24.62 0.73 8.41
N VAL A 70 -24.27 -0.55 8.41
CA VAL A 70 -25.22 -1.67 8.38
C VAL A 70 -25.79 -2.00 9.77
N ASP A 71 -25.19 -1.51 10.87
CA ASP A 71 -25.67 -1.78 12.22
C ASP A 71 -27.02 -1.08 12.50
N PRO A 72 -28.07 -1.80 12.95
CA PRO A 72 -29.38 -1.21 13.26
C PRO A 72 -29.36 -0.15 14.37
N ARG A 73 -28.33 -0.14 15.22
CA ARG A 73 -28.11 0.90 16.23
C ARG A 73 -27.73 2.22 15.59
N TYR A 74 -27.01 2.19 14.46
CA TYR A 74 -26.71 3.40 13.69
C TYR A 74 -27.98 4.00 13.10
N GLU A 75 -28.86 3.17 12.53
CA GLU A 75 -30.17 3.61 12.02
C GLU A 75 -31.00 4.29 13.12
N THR A 76 -31.03 3.69 14.31
CA THR A 76 -31.73 4.27 15.47
C THR A 76 -31.14 5.63 15.87
N LEU A 77 -29.81 5.76 15.86
CA LEU A 77 -29.14 7.02 16.19
C LEU A 77 -29.46 8.11 15.16
N VAL A 78 -29.43 7.76 13.87
CA VAL A 78 -29.83 8.65 12.77
C VAL A 78 -31.26 9.15 12.96
N LEU A 79 -32.20 8.25 13.28
CA LEU A 79 -33.60 8.62 13.53
C LEU A 79 -33.72 9.62 14.68
N ILE A 80 -33.02 9.37 15.80
CA ILE A 80 -33.02 10.26 16.96
C ILE A 80 -32.50 11.65 16.56
N VAL A 81 -31.35 11.71 15.89
CA VAL A 81 -30.75 12.98 15.44
C VAL A 81 -31.67 13.70 14.46
N ALA A 82 -32.33 12.98 13.54
CA ALA A 82 -33.28 13.56 12.60
C ALA A 82 -34.47 14.20 13.34
N VAL A 83 -35.10 13.49 14.28
CA VAL A 83 -36.24 14.02 15.06
C VAL A 83 -35.84 15.24 15.88
N VAL A 84 -34.69 15.19 16.56
CA VAL A 84 -34.17 16.33 17.33
C VAL A 84 -33.85 17.52 16.42
N GLY A 85 -33.22 17.28 15.26
CA GLY A 85 -32.92 18.30 14.27
C GLY A 85 -34.17 18.97 13.71
N LEU A 86 -35.21 18.19 13.40
CA LEU A 86 -36.51 18.71 12.97
C LEU A 86 -37.17 19.58 14.05
N ALA A 87 -37.17 19.11 15.30
CA ALA A 87 -37.73 19.86 16.43
C ALA A 87 -36.98 21.18 16.67
N PHE A 88 -35.65 21.14 16.67
CA PHE A 88 -34.81 22.32 16.87
C PHE A 88 -34.95 23.32 15.71
N GLY A 89 -35.00 22.82 14.47
CA GLY A 89 -35.25 23.62 13.28
C GLY A 89 -36.59 24.36 13.33
N ALA A 90 -37.65 23.70 13.80
CA ALA A 90 -38.96 24.32 14.00
C ALA A 90 -38.92 25.43 15.06
N VAL A 91 -38.23 25.20 16.19
CA VAL A 91 -38.09 26.22 17.26
C VAL A 91 -37.32 27.45 16.76
N LEU A 92 -36.21 27.25 16.04
CA LEU A 92 -35.44 28.35 15.47
C LEU A 92 -36.23 29.14 14.42
N ALA A 93 -37.06 28.47 13.63
CA ALA A 93 -37.94 29.12 12.66
C ALA A 93 -38.99 30.01 13.34
N MET A 94 -39.56 29.56 14.47
CA MET A 94 -40.48 30.36 15.28
C MET A 94 -39.83 31.61 15.87
N ILE A 95 -38.59 31.51 16.39
CA ILE A 95 -37.89 32.62 17.04
C ILE A 95 -37.46 33.70 16.04
N ARG A 96 -36.99 33.31 14.85
CA ARG A 96 -36.48 34.27 13.85
C ARG A 96 -37.57 35.12 13.21
N GLY A 97 -38.85 34.85 13.47
CA GLY A 97 -39.97 35.59 12.88
C GLY A 97 -39.97 35.59 11.35
N THR A 98 -39.16 34.72 10.72
CA THR A 98 -39.08 34.57 9.28
C THR A 98 -40.41 33.98 8.83
N SER A 99 -41.24 34.81 8.20
CA SER A 99 -42.36 34.38 7.37
C SER A 99 -41.88 33.73 6.08
N MET A 100 -40.79 32.94 6.15
CA MET A 100 -40.51 31.94 5.13
C MET A 100 -41.73 31.04 5.10
N GLY A 101 -42.53 31.16 4.05
CA GLY A 101 -43.77 30.40 3.91
C GLY A 101 -43.50 28.92 4.15
N LEU A 102 -44.52 28.19 4.61
CA LEU A 102 -44.49 26.73 4.84
C LEU A 102 -43.75 25.96 3.72
N VAL A 103 -43.86 26.47 2.49
CA VAL A 103 -43.18 26.00 1.28
C VAL A 103 -41.66 26.09 1.35
N ALA A 104 -41.07 27.21 1.80
CA ALA A 104 -39.61 27.38 1.86
C ALA A 104 -38.99 26.51 2.98
N PHE A 105 -39.66 26.42 4.13
CA PHE A 105 -39.25 25.52 5.21
C PHE A 105 -39.35 24.04 4.78
N GLY A 106 -40.46 23.66 4.13
CA GLY A 106 -40.64 22.31 3.58
C GLY A 106 -39.60 21.96 2.52
N LEU A 107 -39.29 22.90 1.61
CA LEU A 107 -38.28 22.70 0.58
C LEU A 107 -36.88 22.50 1.19
N GLN A 108 -36.50 23.31 2.18
CA GLN A 108 -35.22 23.15 2.86
C GLN A 108 -35.12 21.81 3.60
N MET A 109 -36.20 21.35 4.23
CA MET A 109 -36.26 20.02 4.84
C MET A 109 -36.15 18.89 3.80
N LEU A 110 -36.82 19.02 2.67
CA LEU A 110 -36.71 18.04 1.58
C LEU A 110 -35.30 17.99 1.00
N VAL A 111 -34.61 19.13 0.88
CA VAL A 111 -33.20 19.17 0.46
C VAL A 111 -32.31 18.45 1.49
N GLY A 112 -32.52 18.69 2.78
CA GLY A 112 -31.75 18.03 3.84
C GLY A 112 -31.95 16.51 3.87
N ILE A 113 -33.22 16.06 3.80
CA ILE A 113 -33.55 14.63 3.73
C ILE A 113 -33.01 14.01 2.44
N GLY A 114 -33.16 14.70 1.31
CA GLY A 114 -32.64 14.22 0.02
C GLY A 114 -31.13 14.05 0.02
N LEU A 115 -30.40 15.00 0.60
CA LEU A 115 -28.95 14.93 0.74
C LEU A 115 -28.53 13.82 1.71
N PHE A 116 -29.26 13.65 2.82
CA PHE A 116 -29.01 12.55 3.76
C PHE A 116 -29.24 11.18 3.10
N VAL A 117 -30.38 11.00 2.45
CA VAL A 117 -30.70 9.73 1.79
C VAL A 117 -29.71 9.44 0.67
N GLY A 118 -29.40 10.42 -0.18
CA GLY A 118 -28.54 10.23 -1.34
C GLY A 118 -27.03 10.15 -1.06
N LEU A 119 -26.56 10.63 0.10
CA LEU A 119 -25.13 10.58 0.46
C LEU A 119 -24.84 9.62 1.62
N VAL A 120 -25.76 9.45 2.56
CA VAL A 120 -25.51 8.69 3.79
C VAL A 120 -26.27 7.36 3.80
N ALA A 121 -27.54 7.34 3.40
CA ALA A 121 -28.34 6.13 3.42
C ALA A 121 -28.08 5.19 2.23
N THR A 122 -27.69 5.75 1.09
CA THR A 122 -27.28 4.96 -0.08
C THR A 122 -25.82 4.58 0.00
N THR A 123 -25.53 3.32 -0.32
CA THR A 123 -24.19 2.76 -0.35
C THR A 123 -23.66 2.62 -1.77
N GLY A 124 -22.34 2.58 -1.89
CA GLY A 124 -21.57 2.36 -3.09
C GLY A 124 -20.40 1.41 -2.83
N THR A 125 -19.50 1.32 -3.80
CA THR A 125 -18.33 0.44 -3.77
C THR A 125 -17.04 1.25 -3.91
N VAL A 126 -16.05 0.93 -3.08
CA VAL A 126 -14.68 1.46 -3.19
C VAL A 126 -13.78 0.36 -3.72
N HIS A 127 -13.12 0.63 -4.83
CA HIS A 127 -12.13 -0.25 -5.43
C HIS A 127 -10.75 0.10 -4.90
N VAL A 128 -10.24 -0.66 -3.93
CA VAL A 128 -8.94 -0.41 -3.32
C VAL A 128 -7.84 -1.09 -4.15
N TYR A 129 -6.83 -0.31 -4.53
CA TYR A 129 -5.67 -0.74 -5.30
C TYR A 129 -4.38 -0.40 -4.55
N ASP A 130 -3.47 -1.36 -4.43
CA ASP A 130 -2.11 -1.12 -3.95
C ASP A 130 -1.13 -1.11 -5.13
N ARG A 131 -0.46 0.02 -5.36
CA ARG A 131 0.53 0.16 -6.45
C ARG A 131 1.82 -0.62 -6.18
N VAL A 132 2.25 -0.66 -4.92
CA VAL A 132 3.51 -1.25 -4.47
C VAL A 132 3.40 -2.77 -4.48
N ARG A 133 2.32 -3.31 -3.90
CA ARG A 133 2.09 -4.77 -3.81
C ARG A 133 1.28 -5.34 -4.97
N ASN A 134 0.77 -4.50 -5.87
CA ASN A 134 -0.13 -4.91 -6.96
C ASN A 134 -1.35 -5.72 -6.45
N ALA A 135 -1.98 -5.23 -5.39
CA ALA A 135 -3.13 -5.87 -4.75
C ALA A 135 -4.43 -5.13 -5.12
N TYR A 136 -5.54 -5.88 -5.16
CA TYR A 136 -6.86 -5.35 -5.49
C TYR A 136 -7.95 -6.02 -4.66
N GLN A 137 -8.83 -5.22 -4.07
CA GLN A 137 -10.04 -5.71 -3.39
C GLN A 137 -11.17 -4.67 -3.49
N PRO A 138 -12.36 -5.06 -3.97
CA PRO A 138 -13.54 -4.22 -3.89
C PRO A 138 -14.17 -4.30 -2.49
N VAL A 139 -14.46 -3.16 -1.89
CA VAL A 139 -15.20 -3.05 -0.62
C VAL A 139 -16.55 -2.39 -0.90
N GLY A 140 -17.63 -3.15 -0.69
CA GLY A 140 -19.00 -2.68 -0.85
C GLY A 140 -19.62 -2.13 0.44
N ASP A 141 -20.87 -1.68 0.32
CA ASP A 141 -21.69 -1.21 1.44
C ASP A 141 -21.12 0.01 2.17
N VAL A 142 -20.33 0.82 1.48
CA VAL A 142 -19.76 2.06 2.00
C VAL A 142 -20.70 3.23 1.65
N PRO A 143 -21.05 4.12 2.59
CA PRO A 143 -21.89 5.29 2.29
C PRO A 143 -21.34 6.14 1.15
N ASN A 144 -22.20 6.56 0.23
CA ASN A 144 -21.82 7.35 -0.94
C ASN A 144 -20.98 8.60 -0.60
N LEU A 145 -21.24 9.25 0.54
CA LEU A 145 -20.46 10.39 1.01
C LEU A 145 -18.97 10.02 1.19
N ILE A 146 -18.72 8.88 1.81
CA ILE A 146 -17.37 8.40 2.09
C ILE A 146 -16.70 7.96 0.79
N VAL A 147 -17.42 7.22 -0.06
CA VAL A 147 -16.94 6.82 -1.38
C VAL A 147 -16.52 8.05 -2.21
N LEU A 148 -17.31 9.12 -2.17
CA LEU A 148 -17.05 10.37 -2.87
C LEU A 148 -15.82 11.09 -2.31
N VAL A 149 -15.78 11.33 -0.99
CA VAL A 149 -14.69 12.06 -0.35
C VAL A 149 -13.38 11.28 -0.50
N ALA A 150 -13.38 9.98 -0.24
CA ALA A 150 -12.21 9.13 -0.41
C ALA A 150 -11.72 9.13 -1.85
N GLY A 151 -12.63 9.02 -2.83
CA GLY A 151 -12.27 9.05 -4.25
C GLY A 151 -11.67 10.39 -4.69
N VAL A 152 -12.27 11.51 -4.28
CA VAL A 152 -11.78 12.86 -4.65
C VAL A 152 -10.45 13.17 -3.96
N THR A 153 -10.33 12.91 -2.65
CA THR A 153 -9.08 13.13 -1.91
C THR A 153 -7.95 12.27 -2.47
N ASN A 154 -8.21 10.99 -2.75
CA ASN A 154 -7.20 10.10 -3.32
C ASN A 154 -6.77 10.52 -4.73
N MET A 155 -7.72 11.01 -5.56
CA MET A 155 -7.39 11.57 -6.87
C MET A 155 -6.48 12.79 -6.75
N MET A 156 -6.74 13.69 -5.79
CA MET A 156 -5.88 14.86 -5.55
C MET A 156 -4.49 14.46 -5.06
N GLU A 157 -4.38 13.51 -4.12
CA GLU A 157 -3.10 12.99 -3.64
C GLU A 157 -2.30 12.33 -4.77
N ARG A 158 -2.96 11.51 -5.60
CA ARG A 158 -2.32 10.86 -6.74
C ARG A 158 -1.84 11.88 -7.76
N ALA A 159 -2.65 12.88 -8.10
CA ALA A 159 -2.25 13.93 -9.04
C ALA A 159 -1.05 14.73 -8.52
N LEU A 160 -0.97 14.98 -7.21
CA LEU A 160 0.18 15.62 -6.60
C LEU A 160 1.42 14.71 -6.63
N ALA A 161 1.28 13.43 -6.28
CA ALA A 161 2.37 12.46 -6.29
C ALA A 161 2.95 12.27 -7.70
N GLU A 162 2.09 12.04 -8.70
CA GLU A 162 2.48 11.91 -10.11
C GLU A 162 3.18 13.19 -10.60
N THR A 163 2.70 14.37 -10.21
CA THR A 163 3.37 15.63 -10.56
C THR A 163 4.76 15.73 -9.93
N ILE A 164 4.93 15.31 -8.68
CA ILE A 164 6.25 15.34 -8.03
C ILE A 164 7.20 14.35 -8.70
N ASP A 165 6.74 13.13 -8.99
CA ASP A 165 7.55 12.09 -9.61
C ASP A 165 7.95 12.46 -11.05
N ASP A 166 7.07 13.08 -11.83
CA ASP A 166 7.37 13.54 -13.19
C ASP A 166 8.41 14.68 -13.23
N ASN A 167 8.49 15.48 -12.14
CA ASN A 167 9.43 16.59 -12.04
C ASN A 167 10.70 16.24 -11.25
N THR A 168 10.80 15.01 -10.74
CA THR A 168 11.98 14.53 -10.01
C THR A 168 13.01 13.97 -10.98
N LEU A 169 14.22 14.54 -10.96
CA LEU A 169 15.33 14.13 -11.84
C LEU A 169 16.09 12.89 -11.33
N ASP A 170 15.87 12.52 -10.07
CA ASP A 170 16.47 11.35 -9.43
C ASP A 170 15.46 10.19 -9.38
N PRO A 171 15.63 9.11 -10.15
CA PRO A 171 14.72 7.98 -10.14
C PRO A 171 14.59 7.31 -8.75
N HIS A 172 15.60 7.44 -7.88
CA HIS A 172 15.59 6.87 -6.52
C HIS A 172 14.88 7.76 -5.49
N ALA A 173 14.52 8.99 -5.84
CA ALA A 173 13.78 9.92 -4.98
C ALA A 173 12.27 9.94 -5.27
N LYS A 174 11.79 9.07 -6.19
CA LYS A 174 10.37 8.95 -6.50
C LYS A 174 9.58 8.52 -5.28
N LEU A 175 8.47 9.21 -5.04
CA LEU A 175 7.53 8.91 -3.96
C LEU A 175 6.94 7.51 -4.12
N GLU A 176 6.74 7.02 -5.34
CA GLU A 176 6.25 5.66 -5.60
C GLU A 176 7.18 4.56 -5.05
N PHE A 177 8.50 4.83 -4.97
CA PHE A 177 9.49 3.90 -4.41
C PHE A 177 9.65 4.03 -2.88
N GLY A 178 9.49 5.24 -2.35
CA GLY A 178 9.70 5.55 -0.92
C GLY A 178 8.44 5.67 -0.06
N ALA A 179 7.25 5.64 -0.64
CA ALA A 179 6.02 5.94 0.08
C ALA A 179 5.81 4.97 1.26
N SER A 180 5.53 5.56 2.43
CA SER A 180 5.32 4.95 3.75
C SER A 180 6.53 4.27 4.43
N GLY A 181 7.68 4.19 3.77
CA GLY A 181 8.84 3.49 4.32
C GLY A 181 8.87 1.98 4.00
N HIS A 182 8.01 1.49 3.10
CA HIS A 182 8.02 0.10 2.65
C HIS A 182 9.41 -0.32 2.14
N ALA A 183 10.05 0.46 1.27
CA ALA A 183 11.36 0.12 0.74
C ALA A 183 12.41 0.02 1.85
N PHE A 184 12.32 0.87 2.88
CA PHE A 184 13.20 0.81 4.03
C PHE A 184 12.92 -0.42 4.91
N ASP A 185 11.66 -0.77 5.17
CA ASP A 185 11.32 -1.99 5.91
C ASP A 185 11.72 -3.25 5.12
N LEU A 186 11.50 -3.27 3.80
CA LEU A 186 11.98 -4.30 2.89
C LEU A 186 13.50 -4.44 2.96
N PHE A 187 14.20 -3.32 3.03
CA PHE A 187 15.66 -3.29 3.12
C PHE A 187 16.10 -3.90 4.44
N LEU A 188 15.60 -3.35 5.55
CA LEU A 188 15.95 -3.78 6.89
C LEU A 188 15.64 -5.26 7.10
N ASN A 189 14.53 -5.76 6.56
CA ASN A 189 14.18 -7.17 6.64
C ASN A 189 15.07 -8.05 5.75
N ALA A 190 15.61 -7.53 4.65
CA ALA A 190 16.55 -8.23 3.79
C ALA A 190 17.98 -8.26 4.38
N VAL A 191 18.47 -7.14 4.92
CA VAL A 191 19.84 -6.99 5.45
C VAL A 191 20.00 -7.40 6.91
N SER A 192 18.89 -7.53 7.65
CA SER A 192 18.88 -8.04 9.04
C SER A 192 18.24 -9.43 9.06
N PRO A 193 18.99 -10.48 8.66
CA PRO A 193 18.48 -11.84 8.68
C PRO A 193 18.10 -12.25 10.12
N ARG A 194 16.82 -12.59 10.32
CA ARG A 194 16.29 -13.13 11.59
C ARG A 194 16.20 -14.66 11.57
N GLY A 195 16.96 -15.29 10.69
CA GLY A 195 16.97 -16.72 10.42
C GLY A 195 18.05 -17.08 9.39
N PRO A 196 18.25 -18.37 9.10
CA PRO A 196 19.25 -18.79 8.13
C PRO A 196 18.92 -18.27 6.73
N MET A 197 19.85 -17.54 6.12
CA MET A 197 19.73 -17.08 4.72
C MET A 197 19.92 -18.22 3.72
N THR A 198 20.78 -19.18 4.08
CA THR A 198 21.14 -20.34 3.27
C THR A 198 21.20 -21.59 4.15
N ASP A 199 21.58 -22.73 3.58
CA ASP A 199 21.75 -23.95 4.35
C ASP A 199 22.90 -23.82 5.38
N ALA A 200 22.76 -24.52 6.50
CA ALA A 200 23.73 -24.45 7.60
C ALA A 200 25.14 -24.92 7.21
N PHE A 201 25.29 -25.73 6.15
CA PHE A 201 26.59 -26.20 5.71
C PHE A 201 27.33 -25.13 4.89
N LEU A 202 26.61 -24.41 4.03
CA LEU A 202 27.16 -23.26 3.31
C LEU A 202 27.54 -22.14 4.29
N ASP A 203 26.68 -21.82 5.26
CA ASP A 203 26.99 -20.83 6.31
C ASP A 203 28.26 -21.23 7.10
N ALA A 204 28.36 -22.49 7.54
CA ALA A 204 29.53 -22.98 8.25
C ALA A 204 30.80 -22.95 7.39
N THR A 205 30.69 -23.30 6.10
CA THR A 205 31.82 -23.28 5.15
C THR A 205 32.32 -21.86 4.91
N ILE A 206 31.41 -20.89 4.71
CA ILE A 206 31.77 -19.48 4.53
C ILE A 206 32.45 -18.93 5.80
N LYS A 207 31.91 -19.23 6.99
CA LYS A 207 32.50 -18.79 8.26
C LYS A 207 33.89 -19.37 8.48
N ASP A 208 34.10 -20.65 8.18
CA ASP A 208 35.41 -21.28 8.31
C ASP A 208 36.41 -20.74 7.26
N TYR A 209 35.95 -20.48 6.04
CA TYR A 209 36.73 -19.81 5.00
C TYR A 209 37.20 -18.43 5.44
N VAL A 210 36.30 -17.59 5.97
CA VAL A 210 36.67 -16.27 6.51
C VAL A 210 37.66 -16.43 7.67
N ARG A 211 37.39 -17.31 8.64
CA ARG A 211 38.26 -17.50 9.82
C ARG A 211 39.68 -17.91 9.45
N GLN A 212 39.86 -18.75 8.43
CA GLN A 212 41.16 -19.31 8.10
C GLN A 212 41.89 -18.54 6.98
N CYS A 213 41.18 -18.01 5.99
CA CYS A 213 41.77 -17.39 4.80
C CYS A 213 41.94 -15.85 4.95
N TYR A 214 41.02 -15.15 5.61
CA TYR A 214 41.07 -13.69 5.75
C TYR A 214 42.28 -13.18 6.57
N PRO A 215 42.69 -13.79 7.70
CA PRO A 215 43.86 -13.33 8.45
C PRO A 215 45.17 -13.35 7.65
N VAL A 216 45.27 -14.22 6.65
CA VAL A 216 46.44 -14.32 5.77
C VAL A 216 46.35 -13.28 4.64
N ALA A 217 45.15 -13.08 4.09
CA ALA A 217 44.92 -12.05 3.06
C ALA A 217 45.22 -10.64 3.60
N ARG A 218 44.75 -10.31 4.81
CA ARG A 218 44.90 -8.95 5.39
C ARG A 218 46.35 -8.55 5.71
N VAL A 219 47.23 -9.51 6.00
CA VAL A 219 48.63 -9.21 6.36
C VAL A 219 49.55 -9.13 5.14
N SER A 220 49.09 -9.59 3.98
CA SER A 220 49.87 -9.66 2.77
C SER A 220 49.28 -8.72 1.70
N PRO A 221 49.98 -7.63 1.33
CA PRO A 221 49.50 -6.71 0.30
C PRO A 221 49.40 -7.37 -1.09
N ALA A 222 49.93 -8.58 -1.26
CA ALA A 222 49.84 -9.34 -2.51
C ALA A 222 48.40 -9.74 -2.88
N TYR A 223 47.50 -9.83 -1.89
CA TYR A 223 46.09 -10.16 -2.12
C TYR A 223 45.23 -8.94 -2.43
N GLY A 224 45.71 -7.72 -2.14
CA GLY A 224 44.98 -6.48 -2.41
C GLY A 224 43.68 -6.30 -1.61
N VAL A 225 43.47 -7.12 -0.57
CA VAL A 225 42.31 -7.05 0.34
C VAL A 225 42.78 -6.50 1.68
N ASP A 226 42.21 -5.36 2.08
CA ASP A 226 42.41 -4.76 3.39
C ASP A 226 41.07 -4.48 4.09
N ASP A 227 41.13 -4.10 5.37
CA ASP A 227 39.94 -3.87 6.19
C ASP A 227 39.07 -2.73 5.62
N ASP A 228 39.66 -1.67 5.06
CA ASP A 228 38.91 -0.57 4.46
C ASP A 228 38.26 -0.99 3.12
N GLN A 229 38.93 -1.86 2.36
CA GLN A 229 38.42 -2.43 1.12
C GLN A 229 37.23 -3.34 1.40
N LEU A 230 37.35 -4.27 2.34
CA LEU A 230 36.30 -5.26 2.63
C LEU A 230 35.09 -4.64 3.36
N PHE A 231 35.29 -3.66 4.25
CA PHE A 231 34.19 -3.13 5.09
C PHE A 231 33.58 -1.81 4.63
N ARG A 232 34.27 -1.02 3.81
CA ARG A 232 33.81 0.34 3.50
C ARG A 232 33.67 0.64 2.01
N THR A 233 34.42 -0.04 1.16
CA THR A 233 34.57 0.41 -0.23
C THR A 233 34.35 -0.66 -1.29
N SER A 234 34.20 -1.94 -0.92
CA SER A 234 33.90 -2.98 -1.90
C SER A 234 32.42 -2.95 -2.31
N PRO A 235 32.11 -2.73 -3.60
CA PRO A 235 30.76 -2.90 -4.15
C PRO A 235 30.48 -4.34 -4.59
N ASP A 236 31.47 -5.24 -4.52
CA ASP A 236 31.40 -6.64 -4.95
C ASP A 236 32.17 -7.50 -3.94
N LEU A 237 31.48 -8.01 -2.93
CA LEU A 237 32.08 -8.87 -1.92
C LEU A 237 32.55 -10.22 -2.48
N PRO A 238 31.84 -10.88 -3.42
CA PRO A 238 32.34 -12.07 -4.08
C PRO A 238 33.72 -11.89 -4.71
N ALA A 239 33.96 -10.77 -5.40
CA ALA A 239 35.29 -10.49 -5.97
C ALA A 239 36.37 -10.33 -4.89
N SER A 240 36.07 -9.64 -3.79
CA SER A 240 36.99 -9.53 -2.65
C SER A 240 37.28 -10.89 -2.01
N PHE A 241 36.28 -11.76 -1.88
CA PHE A 241 36.47 -13.10 -1.34
C PHE A 241 37.27 -14.02 -2.25
N ALA A 242 37.08 -13.89 -3.57
CA ALA A 242 37.89 -14.58 -4.56
C ALA A 242 39.36 -14.15 -4.47
N ALA A 243 39.63 -12.87 -4.21
CA ALA A 243 40.99 -12.37 -4.04
C ALA A 243 41.68 -12.91 -2.78
N MET A 244 40.93 -13.35 -1.76
CA MET A 244 41.49 -13.99 -0.55
C MET A 244 41.89 -15.46 -0.78
N ALA A 245 41.50 -16.06 -1.90
CA ALA A 245 41.76 -17.45 -2.19
C ALA A 245 43.26 -17.70 -2.43
N GLY A 246 43.81 -18.72 -1.76
CA GLY A 246 45.23 -19.09 -1.87
C GLY A 246 45.46 -20.60 -1.78
N PRO A 247 46.50 -21.14 -2.45
CA PRO A 247 46.80 -22.58 -2.42
C PRO A 247 47.54 -23.02 -1.15
N SER A 248 48.10 -22.08 -0.38
CA SER A 248 48.94 -22.34 0.80
C SER A 248 48.19 -22.22 2.13
N THR A 249 46.93 -21.83 2.08
CA THR A 249 46.02 -21.74 3.22
C THR A 249 44.92 -22.77 3.04
N PHE A 250 44.43 -23.30 4.16
CA PHE A 250 43.43 -24.36 4.16
C PHE A 250 42.18 -23.87 4.88
N SER A 251 41.03 -24.44 4.52
CA SER A 251 39.73 -24.25 5.17
C SER A 251 38.90 -25.53 5.04
N THR A 252 37.83 -25.65 5.80
CA THR A 252 37.00 -26.84 5.87
C THR A 252 35.71 -26.60 5.10
N VAL A 253 35.42 -27.47 4.14
CA VAL A 253 34.16 -27.48 3.41
C VAL A 253 33.21 -28.47 4.08
N PHE A 254 32.04 -27.99 4.48
CA PHE A 254 30.97 -28.80 5.05
C PHE A 254 29.91 -29.09 4.01
N THR A 255 29.41 -30.33 3.96
CA THR A 255 28.34 -30.71 3.03
C THR A 255 27.29 -31.58 3.73
N ALA A 256 26.10 -31.71 3.14
CA ALA A 256 25.08 -32.59 3.67
C ALA A 256 25.52 -34.08 3.74
N SER A 257 26.38 -34.50 2.79
CA SER A 257 26.98 -35.85 2.75
C SER A 257 28.14 -36.03 3.73
N ASP A 258 28.88 -34.97 4.01
CA ASP A 258 30.01 -34.97 4.93
C ASP A 258 29.88 -33.84 5.95
N LYS A 259 29.22 -34.18 7.07
CA LYS A 259 28.99 -33.26 8.19
C LYS A 259 30.24 -33.00 9.02
N GLY A 260 31.26 -33.87 8.92
CA GLY A 260 32.54 -33.69 9.60
C GLY A 260 33.42 -32.65 8.92
N GLY A 261 33.13 -32.37 7.65
CA GLY A 261 33.84 -31.42 6.83
C GLY A 261 35.15 -32.01 6.29
N THR A 262 35.52 -31.56 5.09
CA THR A 262 36.78 -31.94 4.46
C THR A 262 37.68 -30.72 4.39
N THR A 263 38.90 -30.82 4.95
CA THR A 263 39.90 -29.76 4.84
C THR A 263 40.48 -29.72 3.43
N VAL A 264 40.34 -28.57 2.78
CA VAL A 264 40.78 -28.29 1.42
C VAL A 264 41.54 -26.97 1.38
N SER A 265 42.19 -26.64 0.27
CA SER A 265 42.82 -25.32 0.14
C SER A 265 41.76 -24.21 0.09
N CYS A 266 42.12 -22.98 0.49
CA CYS A 266 41.23 -21.83 0.36
C CYS A 266 40.79 -21.61 -1.10
N ASN A 267 41.63 -21.96 -2.08
CA ASN A 267 41.23 -21.92 -3.48
C ASN A 267 40.08 -22.89 -3.80
N GLU A 268 40.20 -24.14 -3.38
CA GLU A 268 39.15 -25.15 -3.59
C GLU A 268 37.88 -24.83 -2.77
N ALA A 269 38.03 -24.30 -1.56
CA ALA A 269 36.90 -23.87 -0.75
C ALA A 269 36.14 -22.72 -1.38
N TRP A 270 36.84 -21.72 -1.93
CA TRP A 270 36.19 -20.62 -2.65
C TRP A 270 35.48 -21.10 -3.91
N GLU A 271 36.09 -22.00 -4.70
CA GLU A 271 35.44 -22.61 -5.86
C GLU A 271 34.12 -23.31 -5.46
N HIS A 272 34.12 -24.02 -4.33
CA HIS A 272 32.91 -24.64 -3.79
C HIS A 272 31.84 -23.60 -3.37
N ILE A 273 32.24 -22.54 -2.67
CA ILE A 273 31.34 -21.46 -2.26
C ILE A 273 30.76 -20.74 -3.49
N ALA A 274 31.59 -20.37 -4.45
CA ALA A 274 31.19 -19.66 -5.66
C ALA A 274 30.21 -20.47 -6.52
N ASP A 275 30.43 -21.78 -6.66
CA ASP A 275 29.49 -22.69 -7.33
C ASP A 275 28.11 -22.67 -6.66
N ARG A 276 28.08 -22.77 -5.33
CA ARG A 276 26.83 -22.70 -4.54
C ARG A 276 26.14 -21.34 -4.65
N LEU A 277 26.89 -20.24 -4.58
CA LEU A 277 26.35 -18.88 -4.70
C LEU A 277 25.80 -18.59 -6.11
N SER A 278 26.28 -19.30 -7.13
CA SER A 278 25.77 -19.18 -8.49
C SER A 278 24.38 -19.80 -8.69
N ASP A 279 23.92 -20.65 -7.76
CA ASP A 279 22.60 -21.29 -7.83
C ASP A 279 21.48 -20.24 -7.67
N PRO A 280 20.65 -20.01 -8.71
CA PRO A 280 19.56 -19.04 -8.61
C PRO A 280 18.51 -19.43 -7.58
N ALA A 281 18.44 -20.71 -7.19
CA ALA A 281 17.48 -21.18 -6.20
C ALA A 281 17.94 -20.96 -4.74
N LEU A 282 19.22 -20.62 -4.52
CA LEU A 282 19.81 -20.59 -3.18
C LEU A 282 19.06 -19.68 -2.20
N PHE A 283 18.61 -18.52 -2.69
CA PHE A 283 17.93 -17.50 -1.88
C PHE A 283 16.41 -17.45 -2.10
N GLU A 284 15.83 -18.42 -2.81
CA GLU A 284 14.39 -18.40 -3.12
C GLU A 284 13.54 -18.43 -1.85
N ASP A 285 13.86 -19.30 -0.90
CA ASP A 285 13.16 -19.42 0.38
C ASP A 285 13.36 -18.18 1.24
N TYR A 286 14.60 -17.66 1.32
CA TYR A 286 14.89 -16.44 2.08
C TYR A 286 14.16 -15.23 1.50
N SER A 287 14.20 -15.05 0.17
CA SER A 287 13.48 -13.96 -0.50
C SER A 287 11.96 -14.08 -0.27
N ALA A 288 11.38 -15.28 -0.31
CA ALA A 288 9.98 -15.50 0.01
C ALA A 288 9.66 -15.10 1.46
N HIS A 289 10.52 -15.46 2.41
CA HIS A 289 10.35 -15.04 3.81
C HIS A 289 10.43 -13.53 4.00
N VAL A 290 11.38 -12.84 3.34
CA VAL A 290 11.48 -11.38 3.37
C VAL A 290 10.23 -10.73 2.77
N CYS A 291 9.75 -11.24 1.64
CA CYS A 291 8.52 -10.75 1.00
C CYS A 291 7.29 -10.97 1.89
N GLN A 292 7.16 -12.14 2.51
CA GLN A 292 6.05 -12.43 3.41
C GLN A 292 6.04 -11.51 4.63
N ARG A 293 7.22 -11.24 5.22
CA ARG A 293 7.36 -10.37 6.40
C ARG A 293 7.03 -8.92 6.11
N THR A 294 7.25 -8.50 4.87
CA THR A 294 6.95 -7.15 4.38
C THR A 294 5.53 -7.05 3.81
N GLY A 295 4.70 -8.08 4.01
CA GLY A 295 3.27 -8.07 3.71
C GLY A 295 2.87 -8.46 2.28
N TYR A 296 3.81 -8.93 1.45
CA TYR A 296 3.48 -9.54 0.15
C TYR A 296 2.88 -10.95 0.34
N ASP A 297 1.92 -11.29 -0.52
CA ASP A 297 1.36 -12.63 -0.59
C ASP A 297 2.22 -13.51 -1.51
N VAL A 298 3.09 -14.34 -0.92
CA VAL A 298 3.98 -15.25 -1.65
C VAL A 298 3.25 -16.36 -2.40
N ALA A 299 1.95 -16.60 -2.12
CA ALA A 299 1.15 -17.55 -2.90
C ALA A 299 0.78 -16.98 -4.29
N LYS A 300 0.90 -15.66 -4.50
CA LYS A 300 0.64 -14.99 -5.78
C LYS A 300 1.95 -14.70 -6.51
N ALA A 301 2.14 -15.33 -7.65
CA ALA A 301 3.36 -15.20 -8.45
C ALA A 301 3.68 -13.73 -8.83
N ASP A 302 2.67 -12.92 -9.16
CA ASP A 302 2.87 -11.51 -9.53
C ASP A 302 3.39 -10.66 -8.36
N GLN A 303 2.94 -10.94 -7.13
CA GLN A 303 3.38 -10.21 -5.94
C GLN A 303 4.81 -10.60 -5.54
N LEU A 304 5.14 -11.89 -5.62
CA LEU A 304 6.49 -12.37 -5.38
C LEU A 304 7.49 -11.80 -6.40
N ALA A 305 7.12 -11.79 -7.69
CA ALA A 305 7.94 -11.21 -8.74
C ALA A 305 8.19 -9.72 -8.52
N ARG A 306 7.17 -8.97 -8.09
CA ARG A 306 7.29 -7.55 -7.77
C ARG A 306 8.19 -7.29 -6.56
N CYS A 307 8.02 -8.05 -5.47
CA CYS A 307 8.90 -7.95 -4.30
C CYS A 307 10.38 -8.18 -4.67
N ARG A 308 10.66 -9.19 -5.49
CA ARG A 308 12.04 -9.48 -5.96
C ARG A 308 12.60 -8.39 -6.86
N SER A 309 11.76 -7.81 -7.73
CA SER A 309 12.16 -6.64 -8.54
C SER A 309 12.53 -5.46 -7.66
N ASN A 310 11.73 -5.18 -6.63
CA ASN A 310 11.99 -4.08 -5.70
C ASN A 310 13.26 -4.33 -4.89
N LEU A 311 13.52 -5.56 -4.45
CA LEU A 311 14.78 -5.94 -3.80
C LEU A 311 16.01 -5.71 -4.69
N ALA A 312 15.91 -6.02 -5.99
CA ALA A 312 17.01 -5.77 -6.93
C ALA A 312 17.27 -4.27 -7.12
N GLU A 313 16.22 -3.47 -7.25
CA GLU A 313 16.33 -2.01 -7.41
C GLU A 313 16.94 -1.32 -6.18
N MET A 314 16.72 -1.89 -4.99
CA MET A 314 17.34 -1.40 -3.76
C MET A 314 18.84 -1.71 -3.67
N GLY A 315 19.28 -2.83 -4.26
CA GLY A 315 20.70 -3.12 -4.44
C GLY A 315 21.39 -2.02 -5.25
N ASP A 316 20.76 -1.57 -6.34
CA ASP A 316 21.26 -0.46 -7.17
C ASP A 316 21.36 0.85 -6.38
N MET A 317 20.35 1.18 -5.58
CA MET A 317 20.35 2.38 -4.74
C MET A 317 21.48 2.39 -3.69
N MET A 318 21.81 1.24 -3.10
CA MET A 318 22.75 1.15 -1.96
C MET A 318 24.20 0.91 -2.39
N LEU A 319 24.41 0.06 -3.39
CA LEU A 319 25.74 -0.32 -3.87
C LEU A 319 26.17 0.48 -5.11
N GLY A 320 25.28 1.33 -5.65
CA GLY A 320 25.55 2.19 -6.80
C GLY A 320 25.82 1.41 -8.08
N THR A 321 25.45 0.13 -8.12
CA THR A 321 25.63 -0.77 -9.25
C THR A 321 24.38 -1.62 -9.46
N PRO A 322 23.95 -1.83 -10.72
CA PRO A 322 22.74 -2.58 -11.00
C PRO A 322 22.97 -4.05 -10.67
N LEU A 323 22.45 -4.48 -9.52
CA LEU A 323 22.60 -5.84 -9.01
C LEU A 323 21.30 -6.62 -9.19
N THR A 324 21.43 -7.91 -9.46
CA THR A 324 20.30 -8.82 -9.35
C THR A 324 19.97 -9.03 -7.87
N ALA A 325 18.72 -9.41 -7.55
CA ALA A 325 18.35 -9.74 -6.17
C ALA A 325 19.25 -10.85 -5.58
N GLN A 326 19.69 -11.80 -6.40
CA GLN A 326 20.64 -12.84 -5.99
C GLN A 326 22.01 -12.27 -5.64
N ALA A 327 22.55 -11.37 -6.45
CA ALA A 327 23.84 -10.73 -6.18
C ALA A 327 23.78 -9.90 -4.90
N PHE A 328 22.72 -9.09 -4.73
CA PHE A 328 22.49 -8.33 -3.51
C PHE A 328 22.42 -9.23 -2.26
N LEU A 329 21.64 -10.31 -2.30
CA LEU A 329 21.54 -11.24 -1.17
C LEU A 329 22.85 -12.00 -0.91
N THR A 330 23.66 -12.21 -1.95
CA THR A 330 25.01 -12.77 -1.82
C THR A 330 25.92 -11.80 -1.07
N ASP A 331 25.93 -10.53 -1.44
CA ASP A 331 26.71 -9.50 -0.74
C ASP A 331 26.28 -9.39 0.73
N VAL A 332 24.97 -9.43 1.00
CA VAL A 332 24.45 -9.43 2.38
C VAL A 332 24.91 -10.66 3.17
N LEU A 333 24.83 -11.86 2.58
CA LEU A 333 25.28 -13.10 3.22
C LEU A 333 26.77 -13.05 3.55
N LEU A 334 27.60 -12.64 2.59
CA LEU A 334 29.05 -12.56 2.79
C LEU A 334 29.38 -11.48 3.83
N GLY A 335 28.78 -10.29 3.74
CA GLY A 335 29.01 -9.21 4.70
C GLY A 335 28.64 -9.58 6.13
N THR A 336 27.48 -10.21 6.33
CA THR A 336 27.04 -10.70 7.66
C THR A 336 27.96 -11.79 8.20
N SER A 337 28.42 -12.72 7.35
CA SER A 337 29.34 -13.79 7.76
C SER A 337 30.70 -13.27 8.25
N VAL A 338 31.25 -12.21 7.61
CA VAL A 338 32.50 -11.59 8.07
C VAL A 338 32.28 -10.87 9.40
N GLY A 339 31.16 -10.16 9.52
CA GLY A 339 30.77 -9.51 10.78
C GLY A 339 30.73 -10.52 11.93
N ASP A 340 29.99 -11.62 11.75
CA ASP A 340 29.84 -12.68 12.75
C ASP A 340 31.20 -13.25 13.22
N VAL A 341 32.08 -13.62 12.28
CA VAL A 341 33.39 -14.19 12.61
C VAL A 341 34.26 -13.21 13.40
N LEU A 342 34.24 -11.93 13.05
CA LEU A 342 35.02 -10.90 13.75
C LEU A 342 34.47 -10.58 15.14
N PHE A 343 33.15 -10.60 15.33
CA PHE A 343 32.55 -10.41 16.64
C PHE A 343 32.75 -11.63 17.54
N GLU A 344 32.70 -12.85 16.99
CA GLU A 344 33.04 -14.08 17.72
C GLU A 344 34.50 -14.08 18.20
N ASP A 345 35.44 -13.66 17.36
CA ASP A 345 36.87 -13.64 17.67
C ASP A 345 37.30 -12.39 18.47
N SER A 346 36.36 -11.47 18.79
CA SER A 346 36.64 -10.28 19.60
C SER A 346 36.73 -10.62 21.10
N PRO A 347 37.85 -10.36 21.79
CA PRO A 347 38.10 -10.80 23.18
C PRO A 347 37.24 -10.15 24.27
N ALA A 348 36.17 -9.42 23.91
CA ALA A 348 35.27 -8.74 24.85
C ALA A 348 34.12 -9.62 25.36
N THR A 349 33.89 -10.80 24.77
CA THR A 349 32.78 -11.71 25.09
C THR A 349 33.07 -12.69 26.23
N ASP A 350 34.34 -12.83 26.65
CA ASP A 350 34.78 -13.75 27.71
C ASP A 350 35.06 -13.10 29.07
N LEU A 351 34.69 -11.82 29.26
CA LEU A 351 34.73 -11.19 30.58
C LEU A 351 33.44 -11.51 31.36
N PRO A 352 33.52 -12.05 32.59
CA PRO A 352 32.34 -12.25 33.42
C PRO A 352 31.60 -10.92 33.60
N PRO A 353 30.26 -10.92 33.61
CA PRO A 353 29.48 -9.69 33.53
C PRO A 353 29.83 -8.76 34.70
N PRO A 354 30.22 -7.50 34.45
CA PRO A 354 30.26 -6.51 35.51
C PRO A 354 28.81 -6.26 35.94
N SER A 355 28.54 -6.52 37.22
CA SER A 355 27.31 -6.16 37.89
C SER A 355 27.13 -4.64 37.89
N GLY A 356 26.42 -4.08 36.91
CA GLY A 356 26.06 -2.66 36.84
C GLY A 356 25.32 -2.31 35.55
N PRO A 357 24.29 -1.43 35.60
CA PRO A 357 23.42 -1.15 34.46
C PRO A 357 24.06 -0.11 33.50
N ILE A 358 23.50 -0.01 32.29
CA ILE A 358 23.83 0.93 31.18
C ILE A 358 24.76 0.26 30.14
N GLY A 359 24.49 0.22 28.84
CA GLY A 359 23.42 0.74 27.98
C GLY A 359 23.72 0.20 26.57
N LEU A 360 22.74 -0.39 25.89
CA LEU A 360 22.12 0.18 24.70
C LEU A 360 23.05 1.11 23.89
N LEU A 361 23.69 0.56 22.86
CA LEU A 361 24.06 1.27 21.64
C LEU A 361 24.39 0.24 20.56
N VAL A 362 23.35 -0.09 19.79
CA VAL A 362 23.43 -0.71 18.48
C VAL A 362 23.82 0.40 17.50
N HIS A 363 24.82 0.15 16.68
CA HIS A 363 25.06 0.88 15.43
C HIS A 363 24.78 -0.05 14.27
#